data_AF-A0AAU8GXP2-F1
#
_entry.id   AF-A0AAU8GXP2-F1
#
_cell.length_a   1.000
_cell.length_b   1.000
_cell.length_c   1.000
_cell.angle_alpha   90.00
_cell.angle_beta   90.00
_cell.angle_gamma   90.00
#
_symmetry.space_group_name_H-M   'P 1'
#
loop_
_entity.id
_entity.type
_entity.pdbx_description
1 polymer ?
#
loop_
_entity_poly.entity_id
_entity_poly.type
_entity_poly.pdbx_seq_one_letter_code
_entity_poly.pdbx_strand_id
1 'polypeptide(L)' 'MVEGFVRDNFLFFYIDKETIGLEMKLLSQIVQQYGEPIILGPMIALKPLSGDPQEILSSVIKEFQILWDEYKKIRSKMDW' A
#
# COMPACT_ATOMS: atom_id res chain seq x y z
N MET A 1 10.71 -1.10 1.14
CA MET A 1 10.04 -1.29 2.44
C MET A 1 8.87 -0.32 2.45
N VAL A 2 7.63 -0.75 2.68
CA VAL A 2 6.50 0.21 2.73
C VAL A 2 6.45 0.82 4.11
N GLU A 3 6.56 2.13 4.12
CA GLU A 3 6.44 2.95 5.31
C GLU A 3 5.18 3.79 5.19
N GLY A 4 4.51 4.03 6.31
CA GLY A 4 3.34 4.88 6.32
C GLY A 4 3.06 5.48 7.68
N PHE A 5 2.25 6.53 7.69
CA PHE A 5 1.87 7.26 8.90
C PHE A 5 0.46 7.83 8.77
N VAL A 6 -0.18 8.08 9.92
CA VAL A 6 -1.46 8.78 9.99
C VAL A 6 -1.23 10.26 10.30
N ARG A 7 -1.90 11.14 9.58
CA ARG A 7 -1.95 12.57 9.92
C ARG A 7 -3.27 13.17 9.43
N ASP A 8 -3.92 13.97 10.28
CA ASP A 8 -5.17 14.68 9.94
C ASP A 8 -6.30 13.74 9.43
N ASN A 9 -6.36 12.51 9.94
CA ASN A 9 -7.21 11.40 9.48
C ASN A 9 -6.93 10.93 8.04
N PHE A 10 -5.76 11.25 7.49
CA PHE A 10 -5.24 10.66 6.26
C PHE A 10 -4.17 9.63 6.59
N LEU A 11 -4.15 8.60 5.76
CA LEU A 11 -3.17 7.53 5.72
C LEU A 11 -2.18 7.87 4.62
N PHE A 12 -0.91 8.00 4.97
CA PHE A 12 0.15 8.26 4.02
C PHE A 12 1.00 7.01 3.86
N PHE A 13 1.29 6.63 2.62
CA PHE A 13 2.11 5.49 2.26
C PHE A 13 3.23 5.96 1.35
N TYR A 14 4.45 5.50 1.60
CA TYR A 14 5.56 5.61 0.66
C TYR A 14 5.70 4.30 -0.09
N ILE A 15 5.73 4.38 -1.41
CA ILE A 15 5.96 3.22 -2.25
C ILE A 15 7.22 3.43 -3.09
N ASP A 16 8.10 2.45 -3.02
CA ASP A 16 9.42 2.50 -3.63
C ASP A 16 9.32 2.14 -5.12
N LYS A 17 10.05 2.84 -5.98
CA LYS A 17 9.95 2.69 -7.45
C LYS A 17 10.29 1.27 -7.94
N GLU A 18 11.01 0.48 -7.15
CA GLU A 18 11.27 -0.93 -7.47
C GLU A 18 10.01 -1.82 -7.41
N THR A 19 8.89 -1.30 -6.90
CA THR A 19 7.65 -2.07 -6.66
C THR A 19 6.47 -1.71 -7.57
N ILE A 20 6.66 -0.84 -8.57
CA ILE A 20 5.62 -0.25 -9.47
C ILE A 20 4.53 -1.22 -9.97
N GLY A 21 4.81 -2.52 -10.13
CA GLY A 21 3.82 -3.53 -10.52
C GLY A 21 2.89 -4.02 -9.40
N LEU A 22 3.35 -4.05 -8.15
CA LEU A 22 2.55 -4.44 -6.97
C LEU A 22 1.69 -3.29 -6.44
N GLU A 23 2.16 -2.06 -6.63
CA GLU A 23 1.50 -0.84 -6.12
C GLU A 23 0.11 -0.71 -6.73
N MET A 24 -0.06 -1.01 -8.03
CA MET A 24 -1.35 -0.90 -8.72
C MET A 24 -2.40 -1.88 -8.19
N LYS A 25 -2.00 -3.11 -7.82
CA LYS A 25 -2.92 -4.11 -7.28
C LYS A 25 -3.34 -3.75 -5.85
N LEU A 26 -2.37 -3.34 -5.03
CA LEU A 26 -2.63 -2.85 -3.68
C LEU A 26 -3.49 -1.58 -3.71
N LEU A 27 -3.16 -0.62 -4.58
CA LEU A 27 -3.94 0.59 -4.79
C LEU A 27 -5.37 0.27 -5.16
N SER A 28 -5.59 -0.66 -6.10
CA SER A 28 -6.95 -1.08 -6.46
C SER A 28 -7.72 -1.66 -5.29
N GLN A 29 -7.08 -2.44 -4.40
CA GLN A 29 -7.73 -3.01 -3.22
C GLN A 29 -8.04 -1.92 -2.19
N ILE A 30 -7.09 -1.02 -1.96
CA ILE A 30 -7.24 0.13 -1.07
C ILE A 30 -8.39 1.02 -1.55
N VAL A 31 -8.48 1.31 -2.85
CA VAL A 31 -9.56 2.11 -3.44
C VAL A 31 -10.92 1.48 -3.16
N GLN A 32 -11.02 0.16 -3.37
CA GLN A 32 -12.26 -0.58 -3.19
C GLN A 32 -12.72 -0.66 -1.73
N GLN A 33 -11.80 -0.76 -0.77
CA GLN A 33 -12.15 -0.92 0.64
C GLN A 33 -12.26 0.40 1.39
N TYR A 34 -11.41 1.37 1.09
CA TYR A 34 -11.19 2.54 1.96
C TYR A 34 -11.47 3.89 1.30
N GLY A 35 -11.64 3.93 -0.03
CA GLY A 35 -11.97 5.14 -0.79
C GLY A 35 -10.84 5.60 -1.72
N GLU A 36 -11.07 6.71 -2.44
CA GLU A 36 -10.13 7.17 -3.46
C GLU A 36 -8.79 7.67 -2.86
N PRO A 37 -7.64 7.14 -3.33
CA PRO A 37 -6.33 7.61 -2.95
C PRO A 37 -5.95 8.86 -3.74
N ILE A 38 -5.20 9.75 -3.09
CA ILE A 38 -4.55 10.91 -3.67
C ILE A 38 -3.09 10.55 -3.91
N ILE A 39 -2.66 10.52 -5.17
CA ILE A 39 -1.28 10.23 -5.54
C ILE A 39 -0.46 11.52 -5.49
N LEU A 40 0.56 11.54 -4.63
CA LEU A 40 1.47 12.67 -4.37
C LEU A 40 2.92 12.27 -4.74
N GLY A 41 3.16 11.95 -6.01
CA GLY A 41 4.45 11.45 -6.48
C GLY A 41 4.72 10.03 -5.96
N PRO A 42 5.82 9.76 -5.22
CA PRO A 42 6.10 8.45 -4.62
C PRO A 42 5.27 8.18 -3.34
N MET A 43 4.51 9.18 -2.89
CA MET A 43 3.65 9.09 -1.72
C MET A 43 2.20 8.93 -2.16
N ILE A 44 1.44 8.13 -1.43
CA ILE A 44 0.01 7.96 -1.60
C ILE A 44 -0.68 8.38 -0.32
N ALA A 45 -1.63 9.29 -0.42
CA ALA A 45 -2.48 9.69 0.69
C ALA A 45 -3.87 9.06 0.50
N LEU A 46 -4.51 8.64 1.58
CA LEU A 46 -5.83 8.02 1.55
C LEU A 46 -6.64 8.54 2.73
N LYS A 47 -7.86 8.99 2.45
CA LYS A 47 -8.82 9.34 3.50
C LYS A 47 -9.79 8.18 3.69
N PRO A 48 -9.67 7.39 4.77
CA PRO A 48 -10.59 6.30 5.02
C PRO A 48 -12.01 6.83 5.21
N LEU A 49 -12.98 6.17 4.56
CA LEU A 49 -14.41 6.52 4.67
C LEU A 49 -15.01 6.22 6.05
N SER A 50 -14.44 5.25 6.77
CA SER A 50 -14.86 4.81 8.10
C SER A 50 -13.76 3.98 8.78
N GLY A 51 -13.79 3.88 10.12
CA GLY A 51 -12.84 3.11 10.93
C GLY A 51 -11.71 3.94 11.52
N ASP A 52 -10.90 3.35 12.41
CA ASP A 52 -9.71 3.98 12.97
C ASP A 52 -8.58 4.00 11.91
N PRO A 53 -8.10 5.19 11.48
CA PRO A 53 -7.00 5.29 10.55
C PRO A 53 -5.77 4.48 10.98
N GLN A 54 -5.44 4.41 12.27
CA GLN A 54 -4.25 3.68 12.72
C GLN A 54 -4.39 2.16 12.51
N GLU A 55 -5.57 1.60 12.74
CA GLU A 55 -5.85 0.18 12.47
C GLU A 55 -5.87 -0.13 10.98
N ILE A 56 -6.43 0.79 10.18
CA ILE A 56 -6.44 0.67 8.72
C ILE A 56 -5.01 0.71 8.17
N LEU A 57 -4.17 1.63 8.68
CA LEU A 57 -2.76 1.71 8.30
C LEU A 57 -2.04 0.38 8.53
N SER A 58 -2.22 -0.18 9.73
CA SER A 58 -1.63 -1.47 10.12
C SER A 58 -2.08 -2.61 9.21
N SER A 59 -3.37 -2.65 8.88
CA SER A 59 -3.95 -3.65 7.98
C SER A 59 -3.37 -3.54 6.56
N VAL A 60 -3.32 -2.32 6.02
CA VAL A 60 -2.79 -2.07 4.67
C VAL A 60 -1.30 -2.41 4.57
N ILE A 61 -0.49 -2.03 5.57
CA ILE A 61 0.94 -2.37 5.61
C ILE A 61 1.11 -3.90 5.62
N LYS A 62 0.32 -4.61 6.42
CA LYS A 62 0.37 -6.07 6.51
C LYS A 62 0.01 -6.76 5.20
N GLU A 63 -1.06 -6.31 4.53
CA GLU A 63 -1.44 -6.84 3.21
C GLU A 63 -0.36 -6.59 2.16
N PHE A 64 0.24 -5.39 2.15
CA PHE A 64 1.35 -5.10 1.25
C PHE A 64 2.52 -6.04 1.48
N GLN A 65 2.84 -6.34 2.75
CA GLN A 65 3.95 -7.23 3.09
C GLN A 65 3.73 -8.65 2.56
N ILE A 66 2.49 -9.16 2.65
CA ILE A 66 2.11 -10.46 2.09
C ILE A 66 2.29 -10.47 0.57
N LEU A 67 1.75 -9.45 -0.12
CA LEU A 67 1.87 -9.34 -1.58
C LEU A 67 3.34 -9.20 -2.03
N TRP A 68 4.15 -8.48 -1.25
CA TRP A 68 5.57 -8.30 -1.50
C TRP A 68 6.36 -9.59 -1.35
N ASP A 69 6.07 -10.39 -0.32
CA ASP A 69 6.70 -11.69 -0.11
C ASP A 69 6.32 -12.69 -1.21
N GLU A 70 5.05 -12.68 -1.66
CA GLU A 70 4.60 -13.47 -2.82
C GLU A 70 5.35 -13.07 -4.10
N TYR A 71 5.48 -11.77 -4.36
CA TYR A 71 6.21 -11.28 -5.52
C TYR A 71 7.69 -11.68 -5.49
N LYS A 72 8.37 -11.51 -4.35
CA LYS A 72 9.76 -11.95 -4.18
C LYS A 72 9.93 -13.43 -4.48
N LYS A 73 9.01 -14.26 -3.98
CA LYS A 73 9.00 -15.72 -4.21
C LYS A 73 8.78 -16.10 -5.68
N ILE A 74 8.02 -15.31 -6.43
CA ILE A 74 7.83 -15.51 -7.87
C ILE A 74 9.09 -15.07 -8.63
N ARG A 75 9.62 -13.88 -8.32
CA ARG A 75 10.82 -13.32 -8.96
C ARG A 75 12.03 -14.24 -8.79
N SER A 76 12.25 -14.78 -7.59
CA SER A 76 13.35 -15.71 -7.30
C SER A 76 13.27 -17.04 -8.07
N LYS A 77 12.13 -17.34 -8.71
CA LYS A 77 11.96 -18.53 -9.58
C LYS A 77 12.18 -18.24 -11.06
N MET A 78 12.27 -16.96 -11.44
CA MET A 78 12.45 -16.51 -12.82
C MET A 78 13.91 -16.15 -13.15
N ASP A 79 14.80 -16.08 -12.15
CA ASP A 79 16.25 -15.98 -12.36
C ASP A 79 16.80 -17.35 -12.82
N TRP A 80 16.84 -17.57 -14.14
CA TRP A 80 17.51 -18.69 -14.83
C TRP A 80 18.47 -18.11 -15.87
#